data_AF-A0A9X8VLG0-F1
#
_entry.id   AF-A0A9X8VLG0-F1
#
_cell.length_a   1.000
_cell.length_b   1.000
_cell.length_c   1.000
_cell.angle_alpha   90.00
_cell.angle_beta   90.00
_cell.angle_gamma   90.00
#
_symmetry.space_group_name_H-M   'P 1'
#
loop_
_entity.id
_entity.type
_entity.pdbx_description
1 polymer ?
#
loop_
_entity_poly.entity_id
_entity_poly.type
_entity_poly.pdbx_seq_one_letter_code
_entity_poly.pdbx_strand_id
1 'polypeptide(L)'
;MYLHGTPYVFAPSQQTHVPFLMWMSADYQRNFDIDRQCLNTLAEKDEVSQDNLFHTLLGMLNVQTREYQSQLDILQRCRNAA
;
A
#
# COMPACT_ATOMS: atom_id res chain seq x y z
N MET A 1 6.13 -16.03 25.13
CA MET A 1 4.93 -16.05 24.27
C MET A 1 5.23 -16.97 23.10
N TYR A 2 4.27 -17.81 22.69
CA TYR A 2 4.39 -18.70 21.52
C TYR A 2 3.28 -18.36 20.52
N LEU A 3 3.50 -18.64 19.24
CA LEU A 3 2.49 -18.54 18.17
C LEU A 3 1.89 -17.12 18.00
N HIS A 4 0.62 -17.04 17.60
CA HIS A 4 -0.15 -15.85 17.23
C HIS A 4 -1.48 -15.78 18.00
N GLY A 5 -2.25 -14.70 17.82
CA GLY A 5 -3.59 -14.55 18.40
C GLY A 5 -3.65 -13.78 19.73
N THR A 6 -2.58 -13.08 20.08
CA THR A 6 -2.61 -12.15 21.22
C THR A 6 -3.61 -11.03 20.91
N PRO A 7 -4.46 -10.59 21.87
CA PRO A 7 -5.33 -9.45 21.64
C PRO A 7 -4.53 -8.24 21.14
N TYR A 8 -5.02 -7.55 20.11
CA TYR A 8 -4.24 -6.57 19.33
C TYR A 8 -3.53 -5.51 20.20
N VAL A 9 -4.22 -5.01 21.23
CA VAL A 9 -3.69 -4.00 22.17
C VAL A 9 -2.48 -4.47 23.01
N PHE A 10 -2.24 -5.78 23.04
CA PHE A 10 -1.11 -6.41 23.75
C PHE A 10 -0.19 -7.21 22.80
N ALA A 11 -0.49 -7.22 21.50
CA ALA A 11 0.24 -8.03 20.54
C ALA A 11 1.65 -7.46 20.33
N PRO A 12 2.70 -8.30 20.42
CA PRO A 12 4.05 -7.84 20.14
C PRO A 12 4.25 -7.60 18.64
N SER A 13 5.28 -6.86 18.26
CA SER A 13 5.54 -6.52 16.84
C SER A 13 5.68 -7.76 15.95
N GLN A 14 6.14 -8.90 16.48
CA GLN A 14 6.23 -10.15 15.73
C GLN A 14 4.87 -10.69 15.28
N GLN A 15 3.75 -10.24 15.86
CA GLN A 15 2.39 -10.63 15.47
C GLN A 15 1.66 -9.56 14.65
N THR A 16 2.18 -8.32 14.56
CA THR A 16 1.50 -7.19 13.91
C THR A 16 2.29 -6.54 12.79
N HIS A 17 3.63 -6.59 12.83
CA HIS A 17 4.50 -6.10 11.77
C HIS A 17 4.74 -7.20 10.73
N VAL A 18 4.16 -7.02 9.54
CA VAL A 18 4.14 -8.02 8.47
C VAL A 18 4.85 -7.53 7.21
N PRO A 19 5.43 -8.42 6.39
CA PRO A 19 6.04 -8.01 5.13
C PRO A 19 4.96 -7.63 4.09
N PHE A 20 5.24 -6.59 3.32
CA PHE A 20 4.43 -6.20 2.16
C PHE A 20 5.35 -5.91 0.97
N LEU A 21 5.07 -6.54 -0.17
CA LEU A 21 5.89 -6.43 -1.39
C LEU A 21 4.98 -6.11 -2.58
N MET A 22 5.44 -5.21 -3.44
CA MET A 22 4.73 -4.84 -4.65
C MET A 22 5.65 -4.93 -5.87
N TRP A 23 5.25 -5.76 -6.82
CA TRP A 23 5.86 -5.86 -8.13
C TRP A 23 4.90 -5.31 -9.18
N MET A 24 5.42 -4.56 -10.15
CA MET A 24 4.67 -4.01 -11.27
C MET A 24 5.53 -4.11 -12.52
N SER A 25 4.93 -4.52 -13.64
CA SER A 25 5.62 -4.55 -14.94
C SER A 25 5.98 -3.13 -15.38
N ALA A 26 6.98 -3.02 -16.27
CA ALA A 26 7.37 -1.73 -16.84
C ALA A 26 6.23 -1.07 -17.64
N ASP A 27 5.41 -1.87 -18.33
CA ASP A 27 4.22 -1.37 -19.04
C ASP A 27 3.18 -0.79 -18.09
N TYR A 28 2.93 -1.46 -16.95
CA TYR A 28 2.00 -0.95 -15.96
C TYR A 28 2.47 0.40 -15.39
N GLN A 29 3.76 0.48 -15.03
CA GLN A 29 4.34 1.72 -14.50
C GLN A 29 4.21 2.87 -15.50
N ARG A 30 4.42 2.62 -16.80
CA ARG A 30 4.23 3.63 -17.86
C ARG A 30 2.77 4.01 -18.06
N ASN A 31 1.88 3.03 -18.18
CA ASN A 31 0.47 3.26 -18.53
C ASN A 31 -0.31 3.96 -17.41
N PHE A 32 0.13 3.80 -16.16
CA PHE A 32 -0.48 4.42 -14.97
C PHE A 32 0.39 5.51 -14.35
N ASP A 33 1.44 5.94 -15.07
CA ASP A 33 2.34 7.04 -14.72
C ASP A 33 2.88 6.98 -13.28
N ILE A 34 3.38 5.80 -12.91
CA ILE A 34 3.88 5.48 -11.58
C ILE A 34 5.38 5.84 -11.49
N ASP A 35 5.71 6.78 -10.62
CA ASP A 35 7.09 7.09 -10.24
C ASP A 35 7.64 5.98 -9.32
N ARG A 36 8.52 5.14 -9.90
CA ARG A 36 9.16 4.04 -9.18
C ARG A 36 10.12 4.52 -8.08
N GLN A 37 10.80 5.65 -8.27
CA GLN A 37 11.73 6.19 -7.27
C GLN A 37 10.96 6.76 -6.07
N CYS A 38 9.83 7.43 -6.32
CA CYS A 38 8.90 7.82 -5.27
C CYS A 38 8.43 6.59 -4.47
N LEU A 39 7.99 5.53 -5.15
CA LEU A 39 7.50 4.32 -4.47
C LEU A 39 8.55 3.63 -3.61
N ASN A 40 9.79 3.53 -4.09
CA ASN A 40 10.88 2.98 -3.29
C ASN A 40 11.14 3.83 -2.04
N THR A 41 11.11 5.17 -2.18
CA THR A 41 11.28 6.09 -1.06
C THR A 41 10.14 5.96 -0.03
N LEU A 42 8.89 5.83 -0.51
CA LEU A 42 7.72 5.59 0.33
C LEU A 42 7.87 4.28 1.10
N ALA A 43 8.26 3.20 0.41
CA ALA A 43 8.44 1.88 1.01
C ALA A 43 9.51 1.85 2.12
N GLU A 44 10.50 2.74 2.06
CA GLU A 44 11.55 2.84 3.08
C GLU A 44 11.15 3.70 4.29
N LYS A 45 10.28 4.70 4.09
CA LYS A 45 10.09 5.79 5.07
C LYS A 45 8.70 5.85 5.69
N ASP A 46 7.68 5.38 4.99
CA ASP A 46 6.31 5.56 5.41
C ASP A 46 5.77 4.29 6.08
N GLU A 47 5.03 4.48 7.17
CA GLU A 47 4.25 3.42 7.79
C GLU A 47 2.94 3.22 7.02
N VAL A 48 2.65 1.96 6.67
CA VAL A 48 1.41 1.54 6.02
C VAL A 48 0.82 0.34 6.76
N SER A 49 -0.47 0.12 6.61
CA SER A 49 -1.18 -1.00 7.22
C SER A 49 -2.03 -1.75 6.19
N GLN A 50 -2.75 -2.78 6.63
CA GLN A 50 -3.74 -3.46 5.81
C GLN A 50 -4.91 -2.54 5.39
N ASP A 51 -5.12 -1.41 6.07
CA ASP A 51 -6.15 -0.42 5.73
C ASP A 51 -5.91 0.18 4.33
N ASN A 52 -4.65 0.21 3.89
CA ASN A 52 -4.27 0.73 2.59
C ASN A 52 -4.60 -0.23 1.42
N LEU A 53 -4.75 -1.53 1.69
CA LEU A 53 -4.82 -2.55 0.64
C LEU A 53 -6.05 -2.37 -0.26
N PHE A 54 -7.21 -2.12 0.35
CA PHE A 54 -8.47 -1.98 -0.37
C PHE A 54 -8.41 -0.82 -1.38
N HIS A 55 -8.02 0.37 -0.92
CA HIS A 55 -7.99 1.57 -1.76
C HIS A 55 -6.88 1.50 -2.81
N THR A 56 -5.72 0.93 -2.45
CA THR A 56 -4.62 0.70 -3.40
C THR A 56 -5.07 -0.21 -4.55
N LEU A 57 -5.81 -1.30 -4.27
CA LEU A 57 -6.33 -2.18 -5.33
C LEU A 57 -7.37 -1.50 -6.22
N LEU A 58 -8.27 -0.68 -5.65
CA LEU A 58 -9.22 0.11 -6.44
C LEU A 58 -8.51 1.10 -7.37
N GLY A 59 -7.50 1.81 -6.84
CA GLY A 59 -6.67 2.73 -7.62
C GLY A 59 -5.89 2.02 -8.71
N MET A 60 -5.33 0.84 -8.41
CA MET A 60 -4.59 0.02 -9.39
C MET A 60 -5.43 -0.43 -10.57
N LEU A 61 -6.72 -0.70 -10.33
CA LEU A 61 -7.67 -1.17 -11.33
C LEU A 61 -8.54 -0.06 -11.93
N ASN A 62 -8.26 1.21 -11.56
CA ASN A 62 -9.00 2.40 -12.00
C ASN A 62 -10.53 2.30 -11.74
N VAL A 63 -10.92 1.71 -10.62
CA VAL A 63 -12.34 1.54 -10.24
C VAL A 63 -12.89 2.85 -9.69
N GLN A 64 -13.99 3.33 -10.29
CA GLN A 64 -14.71 4.51 -9.80
C GLN A 64 -15.80 4.10 -8.81
N THR A 65 -15.64 4.48 -7.55
CA THR A 65 -16.61 4.21 -6.48
C THR A 65 -16.54 5.27 -5.39
N ARG A 66 -17.65 5.47 -4.67
CA ARG A 66 -17.71 6.40 -3.53
C ARG A 66 -16.89 5.92 -2.33
N GLU A 67 -16.59 4.62 -2.27
CA GLU A 67 -15.79 4.02 -1.21
C GLU A 67 -14.28 4.27 -1.39
N TYR A 68 -13.84 4.79 -2.55
CA TYR A 68 -12.43 5.06 -2.78
C TYR A 68 -11.97 6.29 -1.99
N GLN A 69 -10.93 6.11 -1.18
CA GLN A 69 -10.30 7.15 -0.39
C GLN A 69 -8.85 7.27 -0.85
N SER A 70 -8.55 8.33 -1.59
CA SER A 70 -7.24 8.53 -2.23
C SER A 70 -6.09 8.64 -1.23
N GLN A 71 -6.34 9.10 -0.01
CA GLN A 71 -5.34 9.16 1.07
C GLN A 71 -4.90 7.77 1.57
N LEU A 72 -5.68 6.71 1.32
CA LEU A 72 -5.35 5.34 1.70
C LEU A 72 -4.76 4.54 0.54
N ASP A 73 -4.70 5.10 -0.67
CA ASP A 73 -4.05 4.50 -1.83
C ASP A 73 -2.54 4.79 -1.81
N ILE A 74 -1.74 3.74 -1.65
CA ILE A 74 -0.27 3.83 -1.61
C ILE A 74 0.28 4.43 -2.90
N LEU A 75 -0.30 4.06 -4.05
CA LEU A 75 0.21 4.45 -5.36
C LEU A 75 -0.13 5.90 -5.71
N GLN A 76 -1.22 6.43 -5.15
CA GLN A 76 -1.69 7.76 -5.49
C GLN A 76 -0.66 8.86 -5.21
N ARG A 77 0.15 8.70 -4.16
CA ARG A 77 1.22 9.65 -3.80
C ARG A 77 2.40 9.63 -4.78
N CYS A 78 2.53 8.57 -5.55
CA CYS A 78 3.60 8.35 -6.51
C CYS A 78 3.09 8.22 -7.95
N ARG A 79 1.86 8.66 -8.20
CA ARG A 79 1.41 8.98 -9.56
C ARG A 79 1.83 10.40 -9.87
N ASN A 80 2.46 10.61 -11.01
CA ASN A 80 2.66 11.98 -11.46
C ASN A 80 1.27 12.62 -11.67
N ALA A 81 1.12 13.87 -11.25
CA ALA A 81 -0.12 14.58 -11.48
C ALA A 81 -0.37 14.64 -12.99
N ALA A 82 -1.56 14.23 -13.42
CA ALA A 82 -2.04 14.50 -14.77
C ALA A 82 -2.15 16.01 -15.00
#